data_AF-A0A6A6IXR3-F1
#
_entry.id   AF-A0A6A6IXR3-F1
#
_cell.length_a   1.000
_cell.length_b   1.000
_cell.length_c   1.000
_cell.angle_alpha   90.00
_cell.angle_beta   90.00
_cell.angle_gamma   90.00
#
_symmetry.space_group_name_H-M   'P 1'
#
loop_
_entity.id
_entity.type
_entity.pdbx_description
1 polymer ?
#
loop_
_entity_poly.entity_id
_entity_poly.type
_entity_poly.pdbx_seq_one_letter_code
_entity_poly.pdbx_strand_id
1 'polypeptide(L)'
;SWYGYHYYDIPPGAVDPTEYQKWGFANAVVYNPILGLIKASFVITLLKLRSPNRRINIALWSIFSANALFTIAAPLVCAFQCRPVSKFWDKTQPGTCIDPANYTYGTISVVLITDVAVVAMPTWILHNLRMPFRKKAMYISFLSFGLAVTGIGAYRLYVFVNLFTNRIHDPDASYGVRQGLSNVEVSLASIGACGGTVKWLLGRCIPVFRDEETPR
;
A
#
# COMPACT_ATOMS: atom_id res chain seq x y z
N SER A 1 9.88 -21.06 6.87
CA SER A 1 8.86 -20.10 7.34
C SER A 1 7.57 -20.88 7.62
N TRP A 2 7.04 -20.81 8.85
CA TRP A 2 5.89 -21.60 9.30
C TRP A 2 4.55 -20.88 9.07
N TYR A 3 4.45 -20.08 8.01
CA TYR A 3 3.21 -19.38 7.67
C TYR A 3 2.16 -20.40 7.23
N GLY A 4 0.96 -20.36 7.82
CA GLY A 4 -0.14 -21.28 7.52
C GLY A 4 -0.25 -22.51 8.43
N TYR A 5 0.63 -22.66 9.42
CA TYR A 5 0.50 -23.70 10.48
C TYR A 5 -0.10 -23.10 11.74
N HIS A 6 -0.89 -23.90 12.49
CA HIS A 6 -1.36 -23.50 13.81
C HIS A 6 -0.18 -23.39 14.75
N TYR A 7 -0.27 -22.49 15.73
CA TYR A 7 0.82 -22.26 16.67
C TYR A 7 1.20 -23.55 17.44
N TYR A 8 0.21 -24.41 17.70
CA TYR A 8 0.37 -25.69 18.39
C TYR A 8 1.09 -26.77 17.58
N ASP A 9 1.14 -26.66 16.25
CA ASP A 9 1.79 -27.63 15.37
C ASP A 9 3.31 -27.36 15.21
N ILE A 10 3.78 -26.22 15.73
CA ILE A 10 5.18 -25.80 15.61
C ILE A 10 5.99 -26.45 16.75
N PRO A 11 7.05 -27.23 16.44
CA PRO A 11 7.83 -27.87 17.49
C PRO A 11 8.45 -26.83 18.44
N PRO A 12 8.37 -27.04 19.77
CA PRO A 12 8.98 -26.12 20.73
C PRO A 12 10.50 -26.07 20.52
N GLY A 13 11.04 -24.89 20.23
CA GLY A 13 12.47 -24.68 19.90
C GLY A 13 12.82 -24.73 18.41
N ALA A 14 11.87 -24.96 17.51
CA ALA A 14 12.13 -24.93 16.06
C ALA A 14 12.34 -23.51 15.49
N VAL A 15 12.00 -22.46 16.25
CA VAL A 15 12.13 -21.07 15.83
C VAL A 15 12.67 -20.24 16.98
N ASP A 16 13.82 -19.60 16.78
CA ASP A 16 14.34 -18.62 17.73
C ASP A 16 13.44 -17.35 17.70
N PRO A 17 12.79 -17.00 18.82
CA PRO A 17 11.85 -15.87 18.85
C PRO A 17 12.53 -14.52 18.58
N THR A 18 13.82 -14.41 18.89
CA THR A 18 14.65 -13.23 18.61
C THR A 18 14.96 -13.10 17.12
N GLU A 19 15.24 -14.21 16.43
CA GLU A 19 15.48 -14.21 14.99
C GLU A 19 14.20 -13.87 14.22
N TYR A 20 13.07 -14.45 14.63
CA TYR A 20 11.76 -14.14 14.07
C TYR A 20 11.42 -12.64 14.17
N GLN A 21 11.70 -12.01 15.31
CA GLN A 21 11.47 -10.57 15.49
C GLN A 21 12.40 -9.71 14.62
N LYS A 22 13.66 -10.13 14.41
CA LYS A 22 14.59 -9.43 13.50
C LYS A 22 14.11 -9.47 12.05
N TRP A 23 13.66 -10.64 11.57
CA TRP A 23 13.09 -10.76 10.22
C TRP A 23 11.79 -9.99 10.05
N GLY A 24 10.92 -9.99 11.07
CA GLY A 24 9.70 -9.18 11.08
C GLY A 24 10.00 -7.68 11.00
N PHE A 25 11.01 -7.22 11.74
CA PHE A 25 11.49 -5.84 11.69
C PHE A 25 12.02 -5.46 10.31
N ALA A 26 12.92 -6.29 9.76
CA ALA A 26 13.48 -6.07 8.43
C ALA A 26 12.37 -5.99 7.37
N ASN A 27 11.38 -6.88 7.44
CA ASN A 27 10.24 -6.86 6.52
C ASN A 27 9.41 -5.58 6.67
N ALA A 28 9.13 -5.12 7.89
CA ALA A 28 8.37 -3.89 8.11
C ALA A 28 9.10 -2.64 7.57
N VAL A 29 10.43 -2.58 7.75
CA VAL A 29 11.27 -1.48 7.24
C VAL A 29 11.31 -1.45 5.72
N VAL A 30 11.30 -2.62 5.06
CA VAL A 30 11.39 -2.74 3.59
C VAL A 30 10.02 -2.63 2.92
N TYR A 31 8.97 -3.16 3.53
CA TYR A 31 7.61 -3.20 2.95
C TYR A 31 7.00 -1.80 2.75
N ASN A 32 7.12 -0.93 3.77
CA ASN A 32 6.58 0.43 3.71
C ASN A 32 7.14 1.27 2.54
N PRO A 33 8.48 1.34 2.33
CA PRO A 33 9.03 2.09 1.21
C PRO A 33 8.71 1.45 -0.16
N ILE A 34 8.61 0.12 -0.26
CA ILE A 34 8.18 -0.53 -1.51
C ILE A 34 6.78 -0.05 -1.91
N LEU A 35 5.83 -0.03 -0.97
CA LEU A 35 4.48 0.50 -1.23
C LEU A 35 4.52 1.98 -1.63
N GLY A 36 5.32 2.78 -0.91
CA GLY A 36 5.51 4.19 -1.22
C GLY A 36 6.04 4.42 -2.65
N LEU A 37 7.02 3.63 -3.09
CA LEU A 37 7.59 3.69 -4.44
C LEU A 37 6.60 3.30 -5.53
N ILE A 38 5.77 2.27 -5.30
CA ILE A 38 4.70 1.88 -6.24
C ILE A 38 3.72 3.04 -6.43
N LYS A 39 3.27 3.65 -5.33
CA LYS A 39 2.39 4.83 -5.36
C LYS A 39 3.04 6.01 -6.08
N ALA A 40 4.32 6.27 -5.81
CA ALA A 40 5.07 7.35 -6.47
C ALA A 40 5.16 7.13 -7.98
N SER A 41 5.43 5.90 -8.44
CA SER A 41 5.46 5.54 -9.87
C SER A 41 4.12 5.79 -10.56
N PHE A 42 3.01 5.45 -9.89
CA PHE A 42 1.67 5.72 -10.41
C PHE A 42 1.38 7.22 -10.51
N VAL A 43 1.68 8.00 -9.46
CA VAL A 43 1.47 9.45 -9.47
C VAL A 43 2.35 10.14 -10.53
N ILE A 44 3.60 9.70 -10.73
CA ILE A 44 4.47 10.18 -11.82
C ILE A 44 3.84 9.89 -13.18
N THR A 45 3.23 8.71 -13.36
CA THR A 45 2.54 8.35 -14.60
C THR A 45 1.33 9.26 -14.85
N LEU A 46 0.58 9.62 -13.81
CA LEU A 46 -0.50 10.62 -13.90
C LEU A 46 0.02 12.03 -14.18
N LEU A 47 1.15 12.43 -13.59
CA LEU A 47 1.81 13.72 -13.86
C LEU A 47 2.26 13.82 -15.33
N LYS A 48 2.74 12.72 -15.92
CA LYS A 48 3.11 12.66 -17.34
C LYS A 48 1.92 12.83 -18.28
N LEU A 49 0.72 12.40 -17.89
CA LEU A 49 -0.50 12.58 -18.68
C LEU A 49 -0.91 14.07 -18.81
N ARG A 50 -0.35 14.95 -17.95
CA ARG A 50 -0.47 16.41 -17.94
C ARG A 50 -1.87 16.93 -18.27
N SER A 51 -2.67 17.18 -17.23
CA SER A 51 -3.99 17.79 -17.42
C SER A 51 -3.85 19.29 -17.78
N PRO A 52 -4.71 19.84 -18.66
CA PRO A 52 -4.81 21.28 -18.90
C PRO A 52 -5.16 22.08 -17.63
N ASN A 53 -5.81 21.45 -16.65
CA ASN A 53 -6.25 22.12 -15.43
C ASN A 53 -5.11 22.25 -14.41
N ARG A 54 -4.69 23.49 -14.13
CA ARG A 54 -3.63 23.79 -13.15
C ARG A 54 -3.91 23.23 -11.74
N ARG A 55 -5.18 23.21 -11.30
CA ARG A 55 -5.59 22.66 -9.99
C ARG A 55 -5.27 21.17 -9.85
N ILE A 56 -5.46 20.41 -10.93
CA ILE A 56 -5.16 18.97 -10.98
C ILE A 56 -3.66 18.75 -10.85
N ASN A 57 -2.86 19.53 -11.58
CA ASN A 57 -1.40 19.40 -11.51
C ASN A 57 -0.86 19.77 -10.12
N ILE A 58 -1.41 20.80 -9.47
CA ILE A 58 -1.04 21.16 -8.09
C ILE A 58 -1.40 20.02 -7.12
N ALA A 59 -2.60 19.44 -7.24
CA ALA A 59 -3.00 18.31 -6.42
C ALA A 59 -2.10 17.08 -6.65
N LEU A 60 -1.65 16.84 -7.89
CA LEU A 60 -0.80 15.69 -8.20
C LEU A 60 0.58 15.86 -7.57
N TRP A 61 1.13 17.07 -7.63
CA TRP A 61 2.38 17.41 -6.95
C TRP A 61 2.26 17.35 -5.43
N SER A 62 1.13 17.77 -4.84
CA SER A 62 0.95 17.68 -3.39
C SER A 62 0.89 16.23 -2.90
N ILE A 63 0.17 15.36 -3.61
CA ILE A 63 0.12 13.92 -3.29
C ILE A 63 1.49 13.28 -3.48
N PHE A 64 2.20 13.61 -4.56
CA PHE A 64 3.55 13.10 -4.81
C PHE A 64 4.50 13.45 -3.66
N SER A 65 4.54 14.73 -3.27
CA SER A 65 5.38 15.21 -2.18
C SER A 65 5.02 14.57 -0.84
N ALA A 66 3.72 14.46 -0.53
CA ALA A 66 3.26 13.82 0.70
C ALA A 66 3.67 12.34 0.76
N ASN A 67 3.51 11.60 -0.35
CA ASN A 67 3.90 10.20 -0.43
C ASN A 67 5.43 10.03 -0.36
N ALA A 68 6.20 10.90 -1.02
CA ALA A 68 7.66 10.87 -0.96
C ALA A 68 8.17 11.12 0.47
N LEU A 69 7.60 12.11 1.16
CA LEU A 69 7.91 12.39 2.56
C LEU A 69 7.59 11.18 3.45
N PHE A 70 6.43 10.56 3.27
CA PHE A 70 6.04 9.37 4.02
C PHE A 70 6.96 8.18 3.76
N THR A 71 7.34 7.94 2.50
CA THR A 71 8.24 6.85 2.07
C THR A 71 9.61 6.95 2.75
N ILE A 72 10.09 8.16 3.04
CA ILE A 72 11.36 8.41 3.73
C ILE A 72 11.17 8.40 5.26
N ALA A 73 10.11 9.02 5.77
CA ALA A 73 9.88 9.16 7.21
C ALA A 73 9.50 7.83 7.88
N ALA A 74 8.65 7.02 7.24
CA ALA A 74 8.18 5.75 7.81
C ALA A 74 9.31 4.78 8.20
N PRO A 75 10.30 4.46 7.33
CA PRO A 75 11.39 3.57 7.69
C PRO A 75 12.32 4.18 8.75
N LEU A 76 12.52 5.51 8.77
CA LEU A 76 13.30 6.17 9.81
C LEU A 76 12.63 6.05 11.19
N VAL A 77 11.32 6.29 11.26
CA VAL A 77 10.57 6.12 12.52
C VAL A 77 10.57 4.67 12.97
N CYS A 78 10.41 3.71 12.03
CA CYS A 78 10.50 2.28 12.35
C CYS A 78 11.91 1.90 12.85
N ALA A 79 12.96 2.39 12.18
CA ALA A 79 14.36 2.13 12.55
C ALA A 79 14.70 2.65 13.96
N PHE A 80 14.16 3.81 14.33
CA PHE A 80 14.43 4.49 15.60
C PHE A 80 13.27 4.43 16.60
N GLN A 81 12.38 3.45 16.47
CA GLN A 81 11.19 3.33 17.34
C GLN A 81 11.51 2.98 18.80
N CYS A 82 12.71 2.45 19.07
CA CYS A 82 13.18 2.13 20.41
C CYS A 82 14.51 2.84 20.71
N ARG A 83 14.69 3.25 21.97
CA ARG A 83 15.96 3.78 22.51
C ARG A 83 16.39 2.95 23.73
N PRO A 84 17.45 2.12 23.61
CA PRO A 84 18.25 1.81 22.42
C PRO A 84 17.50 0.92 21.42
N VAL A 85 17.89 0.94 20.14
CA VAL A 85 17.26 0.15 19.06
C VAL A 85 17.32 -1.35 19.36
N SER A 86 18.36 -1.79 20.09
CA SER A 86 18.53 -3.17 20.56
C SER A 86 17.38 -3.69 21.41
N LYS A 87 16.66 -2.80 22.11
CA LYS A 87 15.51 -3.16 22.92
C LYS A 87 14.36 -3.77 22.12
N PHE A 88 14.31 -3.53 20.81
CA PHE A 88 13.24 -4.09 19.97
C PHE A 88 13.31 -5.62 19.90
N TRP A 89 14.51 -6.19 19.72
CA TRP A 89 14.70 -7.64 19.64
C TRP A 89 15.16 -8.26 20.96
N ASP A 90 15.73 -7.47 21.87
CA ASP A 90 16.14 -7.88 23.20
C ASP A 90 15.35 -7.12 24.27
N LYS A 91 14.19 -7.68 24.63
CA LYS A 91 13.26 -7.07 25.59
C LYS A 91 13.82 -6.98 27.02
N THR A 92 14.94 -7.64 27.31
CA THR A 92 15.58 -7.61 28.63
C THR A 92 16.35 -6.31 28.86
N GLN A 93 16.66 -5.54 27.81
CA GLN A 93 17.40 -4.30 27.95
C GLN A 93 16.55 -3.13 28.50
N PRO A 94 17.13 -2.29 29.39
CA PRO A 94 16.49 -1.06 29.84
C PRO A 94 16.38 -0.05 28.70
N GLY A 95 15.30 0.73 28.67
CA GLY A 95 15.04 1.71 27.61
C GLY A 95 13.55 1.96 27.39
N THR A 96 13.23 2.84 26.45
CA THR A 96 11.84 3.19 26.09
C THR A 96 11.61 2.95 24.60
N CYS A 97 10.39 2.50 24.26
CA CYS A 97 9.95 2.31 22.88
C CYS A 97 8.67 3.10 22.65
N ILE A 98 8.45 3.54 21.41
CA ILE A 98 7.18 4.09 20.97
C ILE A 98 6.10 3.01 21.09
N ASP A 99 4.91 3.40 21.51
CA ASP A 99 3.78 2.48 21.60
C ASP A 99 3.44 1.92 20.20
N PRO A 100 3.57 0.60 19.99
CA PRO A 100 3.36 -0.02 18.68
C PRO A 100 1.94 0.22 18.15
N ALA A 101 0.95 0.41 19.04
CA ALA A 101 -0.40 0.75 18.65
C ALA A 101 -0.42 2.12 17.96
N ASN A 102 0.06 3.17 18.64
CA ASN A 102 0.05 4.54 18.12
C ASN A 102 0.83 4.68 16.81
N TYR A 103 1.99 4.02 16.71
CA TYR A 103 2.76 4.01 15.46
C TYR A 103 1.99 3.34 14.31
N THR A 104 1.35 2.20 14.59
CA THR A 104 0.58 1.47 13.57
C THR A 104 -0.64 2.27 13.12
N TYR A 105 -1.38 2.87 14.06
CA TYR A 105 -2.51 3.75 13.75
C TYR A 105 -2.12 4.93 12.87
N GLY A 106 -1.05 5.63 13.23
CA GLY A 106 -0.56 6.78 12.44
C GLY A 106 -0.16 6.37 11.02
N THR A 107 0.65 5.31 10.91
CA THR A 107 1.13 4.79 9.63
C THR A 107 -0.03 4.37 8.73
N ILE A 108 -0.96 3.55 9.23
CA ILE A 108 -2.07 3.04 8.41
C ILE A 108 -3.02 4.17 8.00
N SER A 109 -3.28 5.14 8.89
CA SER A 109 -4.15 6.28 8.57
C SER A 109 -3.60 7.10 7.40
N VAL A 110 -2.29 7.40 7.41
CA VAL A 110 -1.65 8.12 6.30
C VAL A 110 -1.66 7.30 5.01
N VAL A 111 -1.41 5.99 5.10
CA VAL A 111 -1.48 5.08 3.96
C VAL A 111 -2.87 5.06 3.33
N LEU A 112 -3.93 4.95 4.13
CA LEU A 112 -5.31 4.95 3.65
C LEU A 112 -5.71 6.28 3.01
N ILE A 113 -5.39 7.40 3.66
CA ILE A 113 -5.71 8.73 3.11
C ILE A 113 -5.02 8.92 1.76
N THR A 114 -3.74 8.53 1.66
CA THR A 114 -3.00 8.62 0.40
C THR A 114 -3.57 7.70 -0.67
N ASP A 115 -4.01 6.48 -0.34
CA ASP A 115 -4.63 5.57 -1.31
C ASP A 115 -5.95 6.10 -1.85
N VAL A 116 -6.83 6.59 -0.97
CA VAL A 116 -8.11 7.19 -1.40
C VAL A 116 -7.84 8.40 -2.30
N ALA A 117 -6.88 9.25 -1.97
CA ALA A 117 -6.54 10.41 -2.78
C ALA A 117 -6.01 10.01 -4.17
N VAL A 118 -5.18 8.97 -4.24
CA VAL A 118 -4.64 8.43 -5.51
C VAL A 118 -5.74 7.79 -6.37
N VAL A 119 -6.72 7.12 -5.78
CA VAL A 119 -7.87 6.54 -6.48
C VAL A 119 -8.86 7.62 -6.94
N ALA A 120 -9.06 8.67 -6.15
CA ALA A 120 -9.98 9.77 -6.48
C ALA A 120 -9.45 10.68 -7.61
N MET A 121 -8.13 10.76 -7.77
CA MET A 121 -7.44 11.55 -8.80
C MET A 121 -7.93 11.27 -10.23
N PRO A 122 -7.82 10.05 -10.77
CA PRO A 122 -8.24 9.75 -12.13
C PRO A 122 -9.74 10.02 -12.33
N THR A 123 -10.59 9.75 -11.34
CA THR A 123 -12.01 10.11 -11.40
C THR A 123 -12.23 11.61 -11.56
N TRP A 124 -11.48 12.44 -10.83
CA TRP A 124 -11.62 13.89 -10.92
C TRP A 124 -11.11 14.44 -12.26
N ILE A 125 -10.01 13.87 -12.80
CA ILE A 125 -9.49 14.20 -14.12
C ILE A 125 -10.50 13.85 -15.23
N LEU A 126 -11.11 12.68 -15.13
CA LEU A 126 -11.97 12.12 -16.18
C LEU A 126 -13.42 12.61 -16.11
N HIS A 127 -13.90 13.06 -14.95
CA HIS A 127 -15.27 13.57 -14.81
C HIS A 127 -15.55 14.76 -15.75
N ASN A 128 -14.53 15.56 -16.06
CA ASN A 128 -14.68 16.70 -16.96
C ASN A 128 -14.50 16.36 -18.46
N LEU A 129 -14.18 15.11 -18.80
CA LEU A 129 -13.86 14.72 -20.17
C LEU A 129 -14.94 13.78 -20.73
N ARG A 130 -15.73 14.26 -21.69
CA ARG A 130 -16.77 13.48 -22.39
C ARG A 130 -16.13 12.39 -23.26
N MET A 131 -15.88 11.22 -22.66
CA MET A 131 -15.24 10.08 -23.33
C MET A 131 -16.28 9.09 -23.91
N PRO A 132 -15.95 8.40 -25.03
CA PRO A 132 -16.79 7.32 -25.57
C PRO A 132 -16.87 6.13 -24.60
N PHE A 133 -18.00 5.41 -24.63
CA PHE A 133 -18.35 4.34 -23.68
C PHE A 133 -17.24 3.28 -23.51
N ARG A 134 -16.52 2.93 -24.59
CA ARG A 134 -15.41 1.97 -24.55
C ARG A 134 -14.26 2.41 -23.64
N LYS A 135 -13.87 3.68 -23.70
CA LYS A 135 -12.85 4.23 -22.79
C LYS A 135 -13.38 4.30 -21.36
N LYS A 136 -14.65 4.69 -21.21
CA LYS A 136 -15.33 4.76 -19.91
C LYS A 136 -15.33 3.40 -19.19
N ALA A 137 -15.57 2.30 -19.91
CA ALA A 137 -15.55 0.95 -19.36
C ALA A 137 -14.18 0.54 -18.81
N MET A 138 -13.08 0.81 -19.54
CA MET A 138 -11.72 0.56 -19.03
C MET A 138 -11.40 1.40 -17.78
N TYR A 139 -11.86 2.66 -17.73
CA TYR A 139 -11.65 3.48 -16.55
C TYR A 139 -12.41 2.98 -15.33
N ILE A 140 -13.65 2.50 -15.52
CA ILE A 140 -14.44 1.90 -14.46
C ILE A 140 -13.76 0.64 -13.93
N SER A 141 -13.21 -0.22 -14.79
CA SER A 141 -12.52 -1.43 -14.32
C SER A 141 -11.28 -1.10 -13.48
N PHE A 142 -10.43 -0.15 -13.90
CA PHE A 142 -9.28 0.29 -13.10
C PHE A 142 -9.70 0.95 -11.77
N LEU A 143 -10.77 1.73 -11.77
CA LEU A 143 -11.30 2.35 -10.55
C LEU A 143 -11.78 1.29 -9.55
N SER A 144 -12.47 0.25 -10.03
CA SER A 144 -12.91 -0.88 -9.20
C SER A 144 -11.74 -1.61 -8.53
N PHE A 145 -10.62 -1.80 -9.24
CA PHE A 145 -9.41 -2.36 -8.64
C PHE A 145 -8.84 -1.46 -7.56
N GLY A 146 -8.78 -0.15 -7.79
CA GLY A 146 -8.35 0.82 -6.77
C GLY A 146 -9.22 0.81 -5.52
N LEU A 147 -10.55 0.76 -5.70
CA LEU A 147 -11.50 0.66 -4.58
C LEU A 147 -11.35 -0.66 -3.81
N ALA A 148 -11.19 -1.79 -4.51
CA ALA A 148 -10.96 -3.08 -3.86
C ALA A 148 -9.68 -3.08 -3.00
N VAL A 149 -8.59 -2.49 -3.50
CA VAL A 149 -7.34 -2.32 -2.75
C VAL A 149 -7.57 -1.47 -1.50
N THR A 150 -8.24 -0.31 -1.62
CA THR A 150 -8.55 0.55 -0.46
C THR A 150 -9.43 -0.17 0.58
N GLY A 151 -10.37 -1.00 0.14
CA GLY A 151 -11.23 -1.78 1.03
C GLY A 151 -10.47 -2.85 1.80
N ILE A 152 -9.53 -3.54 1.14
CA ILE A 152 -8.64 -4.51 1.79
C ILE A 152 -7.75 -3.82 2.84
N GLY A 153 -7.19 -2.66 2.50
CA GLY A 153 -6.40 -1.85 3.44
C GLY A 153 -7.22 -1.40 4.65
N ALA A 154 -8.49 -1.01 4.45
CA ALA A 154 -9.40 -0.62 5.54
C ALA A 154 -9.76 -1.81 6.44
N TYR A 155 -10.01 -2.99 5.86
CA TYR A 155 -10.21 -4.22 6.62
C TYR A 155 -8.98 -4.59 7.45
N ARG A 156 -7.78 -4.45 6.87
CA ARG A 156 -6.52 -4.66 7.59
C ARG A 156 -6.39 -3.70 8.78
N LEU A 157 -6.73 -2.42 8.61
CA LEU A 157 -6.79 -1.47 9.72
C LEU A 157 -7.72 -1.98 10.83
N TYR A 158 -8.95 -2.36 10.48
CA TYR A 158 -9.95 -2.87 11.43
C TYR A 158 -9.41 -4.07 12.25
N VAL A 159 -8.77 -5.04 11.60
CA VAL A 159 -8.19 -6.19 12.29
C VAL A 159 -7.06 -5.76 13.24
N PHE A 160 -6.19 -4.84 12.83
CA PHE A 160 -5.14 -4.32 13.71
C PHE A 160 -5.72 -3.52 14.89
N VAL A 161 -6.77 -2.71 14.67
CA VAL A 161 -7.49 -2.00 15.73
C VAL A 161 -8.00 -2.98 16.78
N ASN A 162 -8.66 -4.07 16.34
CA ASN A 162 -9.18 -5.08 17.26
C ASN A 162 -8.07 -5.78 18.05
N LEU A 163 -6.93 -6.09 17.42
CA LEU A 163 -5.79 -6.71 18.10
C LEU A 163 -5.21 -5.82 19.21
N PHE A 164 -5.06 -4.52 18.96
CA PHE A 164 -4.46 -3.59 19.94
C PHE A 164 -5.44 -3.10 20.99
N THR A 165 -6.68 -2.80 20.62
CA THR A 165 -7.70 -2.23 21.52
C THR A 165 -8.38 -3.30 22.37
N ASN A 166 -8.76 -4.44 21.77
CA ASN A 166 -9.47 -5.50 22.50
C ASN A 166 -8.53 -6.56 23.08
N ARG A 167 -7.21 -6.45 22.86
CA ARG A 167 -6.18 -7.43 23.27
C ARG A 167 -6.60 -8.88 23.01
N ILE A 168 -7.32 -9.12 21.91
CA ILE A 168 -7.66 -10.47 21.48
C ILE A 168 -6.35 -11.05 20.96
N HIS A 169 -5.62 -11.71 21.85
CA HIS A 169 -4.41 -12.44 21.51
C HIS A 169 -4.86 -13.74 20.87
N ASP A 170 -5.17 -13.71 19.58
CA ASP A 170 -5.39 -14.93 18.82
C ASP A 170 -4.05 -15.68 18.75
N PRO A 171 -3.91 -16.84 19.42
CA PRO A 171 -2.65 -17.59 19.43
C PRO A 171 -2.27 -18.05 18.01
N ASP A 172 -3.23 -18.07 17.06
CA ASP A 172 -3.06 -18.48 15.67
C ASP A 172 -2.86 -17.32 14.68
N ALA A 173 -2.10 -16.28 15.08
CA ALA A 173 -1.71 -15.21 14.15
C ALA A 173 -0.98 -15.73 12.89
N SER A 174 -0.33 -16.90 12.98
CA SER A 174 0.38 -17.58 11.88
C SER A 174 -0.54 -18.31 10.90
N TYR A 175 -1.75 -18.69 11.32
CA TYR A 175 -2.78 -19.35 10.49
C TYR A 175 -3.74 -18.34 9.83
N GLY A 176 -3.66 -17.07 10.22
CA GLY A 176 -4.57 -16.03 9.76
C GLY A 176 -4.41 -15.67 8.28
N VAL A 177 -5.55 -15.46 7.61
CA VAL A 177 -5.65 -14.96 6.22
C VAL A 177 -4.98 -13.61 5.96
N ARG A 178 -4.49 -12.92 7.01
CA ARG A 178 -3.80 -11.62 6.95
C ARG A 178 -2.61 -11.60 6.00
N GLN A 179 -1.77 -12.64 6.00
CA GLN A 179 -0.59 -12.70 5.15
C GLN A 179 -1.00 -12.84 3.66
N GLY A 180 -1.99 -13.70 3.40
CA GLY A 180 -2.55 -13.90 2.07
C GLY A 180 -3.24 -12.64 1.53
N LEU A 181 -4.07 -11.99 2.35
CA LEU A 181 -4.72 -10.73 1.97
C LEU A 181 -3.70 -9.63 1.66
N SER A 182 -2.59 -9.55 2.41
CA SER A 182 -1.54 -8.56 2.14
C SER A 182 -0.88 -8.80 0.79
N ASN A 183 -0.59 -10.06 0.43
CA ASN A 183 -0.03 -10.40 -0.88
C ASN A 183 -1.01 -10.08 -2.02
N VAL A 184 -2.30 -10.34 -1.81
CA VAL A 184 -3.36 -10.02 -2.78
C VAL A 184 -3.50 -8.51 -2.93
N GLU A 185 -3.45 -7.75 -1.82
CA GLU A 185 -3.48 -6.28 -1.79
C GLU A 185 -2.34 -5.68 -2.62
N VAL A 186 -1.09 -6.10 -2.37
CA VAL A 186 0.08 -5.60 -3.13
C VAL A 186 -0.02 -5.99 -4.60
N SER A 187 -0.50 -7.20 -4.90
CA SER A 187 -0.66 -7.66 -6.28
C SER A 187 -1.71 -6.84 -7.03
N LEU A 188 -2.88 -6.62 -6.43
CA LEU A 188 -3.94 -5.77 -6.99
C LEU A 188 -3.49 -4.32 -7.15
N ALA A 189 -2.76 -3.79 -6.16
CA ALA A 189 -2.18 -2.45 -6.22
C ALA A 189 -1.19 -2.30 -7.38
N SER A 190 -0.33 -3.31 -7.61
CA SER A 190 0.62 -3.30 -8.72
C SER A 190 -0.08 -3.33 -10.09
N ILE A 191 -1.15 -4.13 -10.24
CA ILE A 191 -1.97 -4.20 -11.45
C ILE A 191 -2.65 -2.85 -11.70
N GLY A 192 -3.21 -2.22 -10.65
CA GLY A 192 -3.79 -0.89 -10.72
C GLY A 192 -2.78 0.17 -11.13
N ALA A 193 -1.56 0.12 -10.59
CA ALA A 193 -0.48 1.05 -10.92
C ALA A 193 -0.07 0.96 -12.41
N CYS A 194 -0.10 -0.25 -12.99
CA CYS A 194 0.18 -0.45 -14.40
C CYS A 194 -0.96 -0.01 -15.34
N GLY A 195 -2.12 0.40 -14.83
CA GLY A 195 -3.30 0.66 -15.67
C GLY A 195 -3.13 1.73 -16.74
N GLY A 196 -2.34 2.78 -16.46
CA GLY A 196 -1.99 3.79 -17.46
C GLY A 196 -1.17 3.24 -18.63
N THR A 197 -0.22 2.36 -18.33
CA THR A 197 0.64 1.68 -19.31
C THR A 197 -0.13 0.60 -20.08
N VAL A 198 -1.02 -0.13 -19.40
CA VAL A 198 -1.90 -1.14 -20.02
C VAL A 198 -2.83 -0.48 -21.04
N LYS A 199 -3.37 0.71 -20.76
CA LYS A 199 -4.14 1.47 -21.75
C LYS A 199 -3.29 1.79 -22.99
N TRP A 200 -2.06 2.27 -22.81
CA TRP A 200 -1.16 2.57 -23.91
C TRP A 200 -0.79 1.33 -24.73
N LEU A 201 -0.53 0.20 -24.07
CA LEU A 201 -0.20 -1.06 -24.73
C LEU A 201 -1.39 -1.64 -25.49
N LEU A 202 -2.58 -1.63 -24.89
CA LEU A 202 -3.82 -2.13 -25.52
C LEU A 202 -4.21 -1.33 -26.75
N GLY A 203 -3.98 -0.01 -26.75
CA GLY A 203 -4.15 0.82 -27.96
C GLY A 203 -3.16 0.51 -29.08
N ARG A 204 -2.04 -0.15 -28.78
CA ARG A 204 -1.02 -0.56 -29.76
C ARG A 204 -1.25 -1.98 -30.30
N CYS A 205 -1.73 -2.90 -29.46
CA CYS A 205 -1.96 -4.30 -29.84
C CYS A 205 -3.36 -4.58 -30.38
N ILE A 206 -4.38 -3.83 -29.95
CA ILE A 206 -5.77 -4.04 -30.36
C ILE A 206 -6.23 -2.81 -31.16
N PRO A 207 -6.40 -2.93 -32.50
CA PRO A 207 -6.78 -1.79 -33.34
C PRO A 207 -8.15 -1.20 -32.98
N VAL A 208 -9.01 -1.95 -32.29
CA VAL A 208 -10.33 -1.51 -31.80
C VAL A 208 -10.24 -0.43 -30.70
N PHE A 209 -9.10 -0.30 -30.02
CA PHE A 209 -8.85 0.72 -28.97
C PHE A 209 -7.94 1.86 -29.43
N ARG A 210 -7.49 1.85 -30.69
CA ARG A 210 -6.65 2.91 -31.26
C ARG A 210 -7.52 4.15 -31.49
N ASP A 211 -7.14 5.25 -30.89
CA ASP A 211 -7.77 6.54 -31.16
C ASP A 211 -7.54 6.92 -32.63
N GLU A 212 -8.61 7.26 -33.35
CA GLU A 212 -8.60 7.66 -34.76
C GLU A 212 -7.84 8.99 -35.02
N GLU A 213 -7.35 9.68 -33.99
CA GLU A 213 -6.75 11.01 -34.07
C GLU A 213 -5.22 11.04 -34.23
N THR A 214 -4.56 9.98 -34.72
CA THR A 214 -3.18 10.12 -35.21
C THR A 214 -3.20 10.42 -36.72
N PRO A 215 -3.07 11.69 -37.17
CA PRO A 215 -2.69 11.95 -38.55
C PRO A 215 -1.28 11.36 -38.77
N ARG A 216 -1.11 10.75 -39.94
CA ARG A 216 0.12 10.10 -40.40
C ARG A 216 1.28 11.08 -40.52
#